data_AF-A0A1J5WC13-F1
#
_entry.id   AF-A0A1J5WC13-F1
#
_cell.length_a   1.000
_cell.length_b   1.000
_cell.length_c   1.000
_cell.angle_alpha   90.00
_cell.angle_beta   90.00
_cell.angle_gamma   90.00
#
_symmetry.space_group_name_H-M   'P 1'
#
loop_
_entity.id
_entity.type
_entity.pdbx_description
1 polymer ?
#
loop_
_entity_poly.entity_id
_entity_poly.type
_entity_poly.pdbx_seq_one_letter_code
_entity_poly.pdbx_strand_id
1 'polypeptide(L)'
;MRIDVLAALALGCVALAGCSTGKSTDLGFAAAAQDGTPFTVSQVVGDSAERAYLFCPYTDKAQAEALGFDPDDVYSINDNAQRWETWTGIGVIFSDDRTPAVEWFDPSIIDACPGATTGDELDVNAPITPTVEPVEFAGDEEPTDVIKLVVE
;
A
#
# COMPACT_ATOMS: atom_id res chain seq x y z
N MET A 1 42.11 -49.91 -2.77
CA MET A 1 41.95 -48.56 -3.34
C MET A 1 40.56 -48.44 -3.92
N ARG A 2 39.64 -47.79 -3.21
CA ARG A 2 38.40 -47.22 -3.73
C ARG A 2 37.94 -46.16 -2.72
N ILE A 3 37.58 -45.01 -3.27
CA ILE A 3 37.60 -43.68 -2.69
C ILE A 3 36.29 -43.42 -1.93
N ASP A 4 36.41 -42.87 -0.72
CA ASP A 4 35.33 -42.26 0.05
C ASP A 4 34.81 -40.99 -0.66
N VAL A 5 33.49 -40.83 -0.78
CA VAL A 5 32.88 -39.50 -0.95
C VAL A 5 31.61 -39.43 -0.10
N LEU A 6 31.70 -38.64 0.98
CA LEU A 6 30.56 -38.13 1.73
C LEU A 6 29.73 -37.19 0.83
N ALA A 7 28.43 -37.42 0.73
CA ALA A 7 27.49 -36.45 0.19
C ALA A 7 26.72 -35.80 1.35
N ALA A 8 27.24 -34.66 1.82
CA ALA A 8 26.51 -33.75 2.67
C ALA A 8 25.53 -32.95 1.79
N LEU A 9 24.23 -33.20 1.96
CA LEU A 9 23.17 -32.41 1.34
C LEU A 9 22.88 -31.20 2.24
N ALA A 10 23.55 -30.09 1.95
CA ALA A 10 23.13 -28.76 2.32
C ALA A 10 22.48 -28.11 1.09
N LEU A 11 21.19 -27.77 1.17
CA LEU A 11 20.44 -26.91 0.23
C LEU A 11 19.00 -26.87 0.76
N GLY A 12 18.36 -25.75 1.05
CA GLY A 12 18.69 -24.35 0.90
C GLY A 12 17.40 -23.60 1.28
N CYS A 13 17.51 -22.56 2.09
CA CYS A 13 16.37 -21.69 2.37
C CYS A 13 15.86 -21.13 1.04
N VAL A 14 14.66 -21.53 0.64
CA VAL A 14 13.94 -20.88 -0.46
C VAL A 14 13.49 -19.54 0.09
N ALA A 15 14.36 -18.53 -0.02
CA ALA A 15 13.92 -17.14 0.03
C ALA A 15 12.97 -16.97 -1.16
N LEU A 16 11.67 -16.90 -0.85
CA LEU A 16 10.66 -16.41 -1.78
C LEU A 16 11.03 -14.95 -2.09
N ALA A 17 11.82 -14.76 -3.14
CA ALA A 17 11.94 -13.46 -3.77
C ALA A 17 10.54 -13.08 -4.24
N GLY A 18 9.96 -12.07 -3.60
CA GLY A 18 8.62 -11.58 -3.89
C GLY A 18 8.52 -11.22 -5.36
N CYS A 19 7.49 -11.72 -6.04
CA CYS A 19 7.05 -11.21 -7.33
C CYS A 19 6.44 -9.81 -7.11
N SER A 20 7.25 -8.79 -6.88
CA SER A 20 6.80 -7.40 -7.04
C SER A 20 6.84 -7.08 -8.53
N THR A 21 5.68 -7.13 -9.19
CA THR A 21 5.53 -6.65 -10.58
C THR A 21 4.73 -5.35 -10.62
N GLY A 22 4.71 -4.59 -9.53
CA GLY A 22 3.95 -3.34 -9.43
C GLY A 22 4.66 -2.31 -8.56
N LYS A 23 4.34 -1.04 -8.78
CA LYS A 23 4.83 0.12 -8.00
C LYS A 23 4.38 0.14 -6.52
N SER A 24 3.77 -0.94 -6.03
CA SER A 24 3.20 -1.01 -4.69
C SER A 24 4.14 -1.80 -3.79
N THR A 25 4.52 -1.19 -2.66
CA THR A 25 5.19 -1.90 -1.57
C THR A 25 4.14 -2.35 -0.58
N ASP A 26 4.15 -3.63 -0.21
CA ASP A 26 3.30 -4.15 0.86
C ASP A 26 3.83 -3.65 2.21
N LEU A 27 3.09 -2.73 2.84
CA LEU A 27 3.37 -2.16 4.15
C LEU A 27 2.50 -2.80 5.24
N GLY A 28 1.51 -3.60 4.87
CA GLY A 28 0.57 -4.27 5.76
C GLY A 28 -0.77 -3.55 5.97
N PHE A 29 -1.01 -2.44 5.28
CA PHE A 29 -2.27 -1.68 5.44
C PHE A 29 -3.47 -2.45 4.93
N ALA A 30 -3.34 -3.18 3.82
CA ALA A 30 -4.43 -4.00 3.30
C ALA A 30 -4.86 -5.07 4.32
N ALA A 31 -3.90 -5.72 4.99
CA ALA A 31 -4.19 -6.71 6.01
C ALA A 31 -4.86 -6.08 7.25
N ALA A 32 -4.41 -4.91 7.69
CA ALA A 32 -5.01 -4.19 8.81
C ALA A 32 -6.45 -3.74 8.50
N ALA A 33 -6.70 -3.24 7.29
CA ALA A 33 -8.03 -2.87 6.84
C ALA A 33 -8.99 -4.07 6.81
N GLN A 34 -8.51 -5.23 6.36
CA GLN A 34 -9.30 -6.47 6.27
C GLN A 34 -9.60 -7.10 7.63
N ASP A 35 -8.78 -6.85 8.66
CA ASP A 35 -9.09 -7.25 10.04
C ASP A 35 -10.35 -6.53 10.57
N GLY A 36 -10.65 -5.33 10.03
CA GLY A 36 -11.86 -4.58 10.31
C GLY A 36 -11.87 -3.85 11.66
N THR A 37 -10.74 -3.85 12.38
CA THR A 37 -10.56 -3.06 13.60
C THR A 37 -9.84 -1.74 13.30
N PRO A 38 -10.11 -0.65 14.06
CA PRO A 38 -9.36 0.59 13.91
C PRO A 38 -7.86 0.37 14.14
N PHE A 39 -7.02 0.96 13.29
CA PHE A 39 -5.57 0.87 13.37
C PHE A 39 -4.92 2.25 13.17
N THR A 40 -3.64 2.38 13.49
CA THR A 40 -2.85 3.58 13.16
C THR A 40 -1.72 3.26 12.20
N VAL A 41 -1.16 4.27 11.55
CA VAL A 41 0.04 4.08 10.71
C VAL A 41 1.17 3.45 11.52
N SER A 42 1.49 4.01 12.70
CA SER A 42 2.55 3.50 13.56
C SER A 42 2.35 2.04 13.99
N GLN A 43 1.10 1.59 14.19
CA GLN A 43 0.81 0.20 14.52
C GLN A 43 1.11 -0.75 13.36
N VAL A 44 0.86 -0.33 12.11
CA VAL A 44 1.04 -1.15 10.92
C VAL A 44 2.52 -1.23 10.53
N VAL A 45 3.21 -0.08 10.47
CA VAL A 45 4.57 0.01 9.89
C VAL A 45 5.69 0.26 10.91
N GLY A 46 5.32 0.36 12.20
CA GLY A 46 6.21 0.58 13.33
C GLY A 46 6.38 2.05 13.74
N ASP A 47 6.93 2.27 14.94
CA ASP A 47 7.12 3.59 15.57
C ASP A 47 8.06 4.55 14.80
N SER A 48 8.80 4.05 13.80
CA SER A 48 9.63 4.91 12.95
C SER A 48 8.86 5.55 11.78
N ALA A 49 7.55 5.34 11.67
CA ALA A 49 6.69 6.16 10.81
C ALA A 49 6.76 7.63 11.23
N GLU A 50 7.37 8.48 10.42
CA GLU A 50 7.54 9.90 10.73
C GLU A 50 6.37 10.72 10.19
N ARG A 51 6.01 10.50 8.93
CA ARG A 51 4.92 11.20 8.23
C ARG A 51 4.20 10.20 7.34
N ALA A 52 2.89 10.39 7.16
CA ALA A 52 2.10 9.59 6.25
C ALA A 52 1.15 10.46 5.44
N TYR A 53 0.80 10.02 4.23
CA TYR A 53 0.01 10.78 3.28
C TYR A 53 -0.96 9.89 2.54
N LEU A 54 -2.14 10.43 2.21
CA LEU A 54 -3.07 9.78 1.29
C LEU A 54 -2.69 10.06 -0.15
N PHE A 55 -2.77 9.00 -0.97
CA PHE A 55 -2.59 9.04 -2.40
C PHE A 55 -3.92 8.68 -3.06
N CYS A 56 -4.65 9.68 -3.54
CA CYS A 56 -5.97 9.51 -4.14
C CYS A 56 -5.88 9.40 -5.68
N PRO A 57 -6.99 9.11 -6.38
CA PRO A 57 -6.97 8.98 -7.83
C PRO A 57 -6.44 10.27 -8.48
N TYR A 58 -5.77 10.13 -9.62
CA TYR A 58 -5.12 11.23 -10.34
C TYR A 58 -3.96 11.91 -9.59
N THR A 59 -3.36 11.26 -8.59
CA THR A 59 -2.14 11.76 -7.94
C THR A 59 -1.07 12.10 -8.97
N ASP A 60 -0.50 13.30 -8.84
CA ASP A 60 0.58 13.78 -9.69
C ASP A 60 1.96 13.36 -9.16
N LYS A 61 2.87 12.97 -10.06
CA LYS A 61 4.22 12.53 -9.70
C LYS A 61 5.04 13.64 -9.04
N ALA A 62 4.92 14.88 -9.50
CA ALA A 62 5.64 16.00 -8.91
C ALA A 62 5.11 16.35 -7.52
N GLN A 63 3.80 16.15 -7.27
CA GLN A 63 3.24 16.27 -5.93
C GLN A 63 3.86 15.24 -4.97
N ALA A 64 3.96 13.97 -5.39
CA ALA A 64 4.57 12.92 -4.58
C ALA A 64 6.07 13.17 -4.31
N GLU A 65 6.81 13.60 -5.33
CA GLU A 65 8.22 13.99 -5.20
C GLU A 65 8.40 15.13 -4.19
N ALA A 66 7.54 16.15 -4.24
CA ALA A 66 7.57 17.27 -3.30
C ALA A 66 7.30 16.85 -1.85
N LEU A 67 6.55 15.76 -1.63
CA LEU A 67 6.30 15.19 -0.31
C LEU A 67 7.48 14.34 0.19
N GLY A 68 8.35 13.87 -0.72
CA GLY A 68 9.54 13.07 -0.43
C GLY A 68 9.47 11.61 -0.90
N PHE A 69 8.51 11.26 -1.77
CA PHE A 69 8.39 9.93 -2.36
C PHE A 69 9.11 9.86 -3.71
N ASP A 70 9.48 8.65 -4.12
CA ASP A 70 9.99 8.42 -5.47
C ASP A 70 8.85 8.61 -6.49
N PRO A 71 8.95 9.53 -7.46
CA PRO A 71 7.93 9.69 -8.50
C PRO A 71 7.72 8.43 -9.36
N ASP A 72 8.68 7.50 -9.38
CA ASP A 72 8.55 6.22 -10.08
C ASP A 72 7.68 5.20 -9.32
N ASP A 73 7.39 5.43 -8.04
CA ASP A 73 6.43 4.64 -7.25
C ASP A 73 4.97 5.09 -7.44
N VAL A 74 4.75 6.14 -8.23
CA VAL A 74 3.42 6.70 -8.50
C VAL A 74 2.96 6.33 -9.91
N TYR A 75 1.70 5.93 -10.05
CA TYR A 75 1.11 5.68 -11.36
C TYR A 75 0.90 6.97 -12.14
N SER A 76 0.99 6.90 -13.47
CA SER A 76 0.67 8.03 -14.34
C SER A 76 -0.05 7.57 -15.60
N ILE A 77 -0.65 8.52 -16.31
CA ILE A 77 -1.28 8.27 -17.62
C ILE A 77 -0.33 7.58 -18.62
N ASN A 78 0.96 7.84 -18.53
CA ASN A 78 1.97 7.34 -19.46
C ASN A 78 2.45 5.92 -19.13
N ASP A 79 2.23 5.44 -17.91
CA ASP A 79 2.71 4.12 -17.48
C ASP A 79 1.58 3.13 -17.18
N ASN A 80 0.49 3.58 -16.55
CA ASN A 80 -0.68 2.78 -16.24
C ASN A 80 -1.87 3.71 -15.97
N ALA A 81 -2.50 4.18 -17.05
CA ALA A 81 -3.63 5.11 -16.97
C ALA A 81 -4.77 4.57 -16.08
N GLN A 82 -5.12 3.28 -16.19
CA GLN A 82 -6.20 2.71 -15.39
C GLN A 82 -5.92 2.82 -13.88
N ARG A 83 -4.71 2.44 -13.44
CA ARG A 83 -4.35 2.54 -12.02
C ARG A 83 -4.22 3.99 -11.58
N TRP A 84 -3.65 4.85 -12.42
CA TRP A 84 -3.57 6.28 -12.12
C TRP A 84 -4.94 6.93 -11.92
N GLU A 85 -5.94 6.55 -12.73
CA GLU A 85 -7.29 7.11 -12.69
C GLU A 85 -8.14 6.62 -11.51
N THR A 86 -7.76 5.52 -10.85
CA THR A 86 -8.68 4.81 -9.94
C THR A 86 -8.04 4.35 -8.62
N TRP A 87 -6.77 3.98 -8.60
CA TRP A 87 -6.15 3.41 -7.41
C TRP A 87 -5.94 4.48 -6.33
N THR A 88 -6.05 4.04 -5.09
CA THR A 88 -5.80 4.85 -3.89
C THR A 88 -4.67 4.23 -3.07
N GLY A 89 -4.07 4.95 -2.14
CA GLY A 89 -2.94 4.44 -1.38
C GLY A 89 -2.62 5.22 -0.11
N ILE A 90 -1.80 4.62 0.73
CA ILE A 90 -1.18 5.25 1.89
C ILE A 90 0.34 5.24 1.67
N GLY A 91 0.92 6.43 1.65
CA GLY A 91 2.37 6.61 1.61
C GLY A 91 2.93 6.89 2.99
N VAL A 92 4.09 6.30 3.31
CA VAL A 92 4.79 6.51 4.58
C VAL A 92 6.22 6.96 4.33
N ILE A 93 6.65 7.96 5.09
CA ILE A 93 8.04 8.39 5.24
C ILE A 93 8.53 7.95 6.61
N PHE A 94 9.68 7.29 6.63
CA PHE A 94 10.26 6.76 7.85
C PHE A 94 11.38 7.67 8.37
N SER A 95 11.53 7.72 9.70
CA SER A 95 12.61 8.43 10.39
C SER A 95 13.92 7.62 10.47
N ASP A 96 13.89 6.36 10.05
CA ASP A 96 15.05 5.47 9.93
C ASP A 96 15.55 5.41 8.48
N ASP A 97 16.47 4.48 8.17
CA ASP A 97 17.08 4.36 6.85
C ASP A 97 16.16 3.68 5.80
N ARG A 98 14.88 3.44 6.10
CA ARG A 98 13.93 2.86 5.14
C ARG A 98 13.55 3.88 4.06
N THR A 99 13.45 3.41 2.83
CA THR A 99 12.95 4.22 1.71
C THR A 99 11.46 4.54 1.93
N PRO A 100 11.03 5.80 1.73
CA PRO A 100 9.61 6.14 1.65
C PRO A 100 8.89 5.24 0.66
N ALA A 101 7.69 4.81 1.00
CA ALA A 101 6.98 3.82 0.21
C ALA A 101 5.48 4.08 0.21
N VAL A 102 4.81 3.70 -0.88
CA VAL A 102 3.35 3.75 -1.03
C VAL A 102 2.81 2.34 -1.17
N GLU A 103 1.85 1.99 -0.31
CA GLU A 103 1.00 0.83 -0.54
C GLU A 103 -0.24 1.30 -1.30
N TRP A 104 -0.39 0.79 -2.52
CA TRP A 104 -1.52 1.09 -3.38
C TRP A 104 -2.58 -0.01 -3.34
N PHE A 105 -3.84 0.40 -3.39
CA PHE A 105 -5.02 -0.43 -3.29
C PHE A 105 -5.88 -0.35 -4.55
N ASP A 106 -6.49 -1.49 -4.88
CA ASP A 106 -7.60 -1.54 -5.81
C ASP A 106 -8.86 -0.96 -5.13
N PRO A 107 -9.48 0.09 -5.69
CA PRO A 107 -10.63 0.77 -5.08
C PRO A 107 -11.90 -0.09 -5.03
N SER A 108 -11.95 -1.21 -5.76
CA SER A 108 -13.02 -2.21 -5.63
C SER A 108 -12.87 -3.08 -4.37
N ILE A 109 -11.75 -2.98 -3.66
CA ILE A 109 -11.45 -3.73 -2.43
C ILE A 109 -11.26 -2.75 -1.27
N ILE A 110 -10.34 -1.80 -1.40
CA ILE A 110 -10.02 -0.80 -0.39
C ILE A 110 -9.95 0.58 -1.05
N ASP A 111 -10.74 1.51 -0.54
CA ASP A 111 -10.69 2.92 -0.88
C ASP A 111 -10.10 3.69 0.29
N ALA A 112 -8.84 4.11 0.14
CA ALA A 112 -8.12 4.88 1.14
C ALA A 112 -8.52 6.37 1.15
N CYS A 113 -9.29 6.83 0.17
CA CYS A 113 -9.66 8.24 0.02
C CYS A 113 -11.18 8.46 -0.03
N PRO A 114 -11.96 8.00 0.96
CA PRO A 114 -13.40 8.31 1.00
C PRO A 114 -13.61 9.80 1.30
N GLY A 115 -13.62 10.62 0.24
CA GLY A 115 -13.81 12.07 0.32
C GLY A 115 -12.55 12.90 0.63
N ALA A 116 -11.37 12.28 0.63
CA ALA A 116 -10.09 12.95 0.83
C ALA A 116 -9.41 13.34 -0.51
N THR A 117 -8.34 14.14 -0.42
CA THR A 117 -7.52 14.53 -1.57
C THR A 117 -6.08 14.07 -1.43
N THR A 118 -5.40 13.89 -2.56
CA THR A 118 -3.99 13.51 -2.56
C THR A 118 -3.14 14.54 -1.83
N GLY A 119 -2.22 14.06 -1.00
CA GLY A 119 -1.27 14.88 -0.25
C GLY A 119 -1.81 15.36 1.10
N ASP A 120 -3.02 14.96 1.47
CA ASP A 120 -3.51 15.12 2.83
C ASP A 120 -2.61 14.30 3.78
N GLU A 121 -2.03 14.98 4.76
CA GLU A 121 -1.19 14.37 5.78
C GLU A 121 -2.05 13.61 6.78
N LEU A 122 -1.64 12.39 7.09
CA LEU A 122 -2.22 11.55 8.13
C LEU A 122 -1.40 11.71 9.41
N ASP A 123 -2.08 11.96 10.53
CA ASP A 123 -1.44 11.77 11.83
C ASP A 123 -1.16 10.27 12.02
N VAL A 124 0.12 9.92 12.14
CA VAL A 124 0.56 8.53 12.22
C VAL A 124 0.04 7.77 13.45
N ASN A 125 -0.45 8.50 14.46
CA ASN A 125 -1.01 7.96 15.69
C ASN A 125 -2.52 8.15 15.81
N ALA A 126 -3.16 8.85 14.86
CA ALA A 126 -4.61 8.93 14.81
C ALA A 126 -5.21 7.61 14.30
N PRO A 127 -6.40 7.23 14.78
CA PRO A 127 -7.08 6.05 14.30
C PRO A 127 -7.56 6.22 12.86
N ILE A 128 -7.34 5.19 12.07
CA ILE A 128 -7.95 4.94 10.77
C ILE A 128 -8.98 3.82 11.00
N THR A 129 -10.25 4.11 10.73
CA THR A 129 -11.36 3.17 10.94
C THR A 129 -11.80 2.57 9.61
N PRO A 130 -11.63 1.25 9.41
CA PRO A 130 -12.21 0.56 8.27
C PRO A 130 -13.74 0.51 8.39
N THR A 131 -14.45 0.96 7.37
CA THR A 131 -15.90 0.77 7.24
C THR A 131 -16.21 0.01 5.95
N VAL A 132 -17.15 -0.92 5.98
CA VAL A 132 -17.56 -1.65 4.77
C VAL A 132 -18.81 -0.98 4.21
N GLU A 133 -18.75 -0.58 2.94
CA GLU A 133 -19.86 0.04 2.24
C GLU A 133 -20.13 -0.68 0.91
N PRO A 134 -21.41 -0.98 0.59
CA PRO A 134 -21.76 -1.51 -0.72
C PRO A 134 -21.65 -0.40 -1.78
N VAL A 135 -20.85 -0.63 -2.81
CA VAL A 135 -20.62 0.30 -3.92
C VAL A 135 -21.09 -0.33 -5.23
N GLU A 136 -21.87 0.42 -6.00
CA GLU A 136 -22.25 0.01 -7.36
C GLU A 136 -21.16 0.39 -8.36
N PHE A 137 -20.55 -0.61 -8.99
CA PHE A 137 -19.65 -0.42 -10.11
C PHE A 137 -20.36 -0.69 -11.44
N ALA A 138 -19.97 0.05 -12.47
CA ALA A 138 -20.57 -0.10 -13.78
C ALA A 138 -20.25 -1.49 -14.37
N GLY A 139 -21.31 -2.28 -14.62
CA GLY A 139 -21.20 -3.61 -15.21
C GLY A 139 -21.33 -4.76 -14.21
N ASP A 140 -21.40 -4.48 -12.91
CA ASP A 140 -21.68 -5.48 -11.89
C ASP A 140 -23.19 -5.76 -11.79
N GLU A 141 -23.54 -7.02 -11.48
CA GLU A 141 -24.94 -7.42 -11.30
C GLU A 141 -25.49 -7.02 -9.92
N GLU A 142 -24.62 -6.91 -8.91
CA GLU A 142 -24.94 -6.54 -7.53
C GLU A 142 -23.85 -5.61 -6.97
N PRO A 143 -24.13 -4.81 -5.93
CA PRO A 143 -23.12 -3.97 -5.29
C PRO A 143 -21.95 -4.79 -4.74
N THR A 144 -20.74 -4.25 -4.83
CA THR A 144 -19.53 -4.83 -4.24
C THR A 144 -19.24 -4.18 -2.90
N ASP A 145 -19.00 -5.00 -1.86
CA ASP A 145 -18.58 -4.51 -0.55
C ASP A 145 -17.14 -3.98 -0.61
N VAL A 146 -16.97 -2.68 -0.39
CA VAL A 146 -15.68 -1.99 -0.40
C VAL A 146 -15.32 -1.53 1.00
N ILE A 147 -14.07 -1.73 1.40
CA ILE A 147 -13.54 -1.19 2.65
C ILE A 147 -13.14 0.26 2.42
N LYS A 148 -13.81 1.20 3.08
CA LYS A 148 -13.45 2.62 3.13
C LYS A 148 -12.56 2.88 4.35
N LEU A 149 -11.45 3.58 4.17
CA LEU A 149 -10.59 3.99 5.28
C LEU A 149 -11.00 5.39 5.76
N VAL A 150 -11.72 5.46 6.86
CA VAL A 150 -12.15 6.74 7.46
C VAL A 150 -11.07 7.23 8.42
N VAL A 151 -10.54 8.41 8.16
CA VAL A 151 -9.54 9.09 8.99
C VAL A 151 -10.27 10.11 9.87
N GLU A 152 -10.02 10.08 11.19
CA GLU A 152 -10.65 10.98 12.18
C GLU A 152 -9.83 12.26 12.46
#